data_AF-A0A917KZQ4-F1
#
_entry.id   AF-A0A917KZQ4-F1
#
_cell.length_a   1.000
_cell.length_b   1.000
_cell.length_c   1.000
_cell.angle_alpha   90.00
_cell.angle_beta   90.00
_cell.angle_gamma   90.00
#
_symmetry.space_group_name_H-M   'P 1'
#
loop_
_entity.id
_entity.type
_entity.pdbx_description
1 polymer ?
#
loop_
_entity_poly.entity_id
_entity_poly.type
_entity_poly.pdbx_seq_one_letter_code
_entity_poly.pdbx_strand_id
1 'polypeptide(L)'
;MTLERRIAAAFRMDDATWARHANPWSGWTRLTALPLLALAGWSRVWIGGWWLLALAAALAWIWFNPRLFPPPARQDAWMTRGVLGERLWLARDTRPVPSHHRLLPNILSAIAGAGVLLAILGVTLLSIWPTVMGIVVAMLAKLWFLDRMAWLHAEAATGAGSP
;
A
#
# COMPACT_ATOMS: atom_id res chain seq x y z
N MET A 1 16.26 -3.97 12.30
CA MET A 1 14.92 -4.22 11.74
C MET A 1 14.22 -2.89 11.54
N THR A 2 13.93 -2.54 10.30
CA THR A 2 13.12 -1.37 9.94
C THR A 2 11.71 -1.39 10.57
N LEU A 3 11.13 -0.19 10.77
CA LEU A 3 9.76 -0.03 11.31
C LEU A 3 8.74 -0.75 10.44
N GLU A 4 8.92 -0.68 9.13
CA GLU A 4 8.09 -1.29 8.12
C GLU A 4 8.08 -2.83 8.25
N ARG A 5 9.22 -3.43 8.61
CA ARG A 5 9.31 -4.88 8.86
C ARG A 5 8.58 -5.31 10.13
N ARG A 6 8.54 -4.44 11.16
CA ARG A 6 7.74 -4.67 12.38
C ARG A 6 6.24 -4.59 12.08
N ILE A 7 5.81 -3.64 11.25
CA ILE A 7 4.41 -3.53 10.80
C ILE A 7 4.02 -4.76 9.99
N ALA A 8 4.83 -5.18 9.01
CA ALA A 8 4.55 -6.38 8.21
C ALA A 8 4.46 -7.66 9.05
N ALA A 9 5.32 -7.81 10.06
CA ALA A 9 5.27 -8.92 11.01
C ALA A 9 3.99 -8.90 11.87
N ALA A 10 3.56 -7.72 12.32
CA ALA A 10 2.30 -7.55 13.06
C ALA A 10 1.07 -7.95 12.22
N PHE A 11 1.12 -7.77 10.90
CA PHE A 11 0.07 -8.22 9.97
C PHE A 11 0.11 -9.71 9.62
N ARG A 12 1.03 -10.50 10.22
CA ARG A 12 1.24 -11.93 9.91
C ARG A 12 1.34 -12.19 8.39
N MET A 13 2.12 -11.37 7.69
CA MET A 13 2.44 -11.64 6.27
C MET A 13 3.46 -12.78 6.20
N ASP A 14 2.97 -14.01 6.29
CA ASP A 14 3.73 -15.20 5.93
C ASP A 14 4.04 -15.21 4.41
N ASP A 15 4.96 -16.07 3.99
CA ASP A 15 5.36 -16.16 2.58
C ASP A 15 4.18 -16.45 1.64
N ALA A 16 3.19 -17.21 2.12
CA ALA A 16 1.98 -17.53 1.37
C ALA A 16 1.07 -16.30 1.16
N THR A 17 0.90 -15.46 2.19
CA THR A 17 0.15 -14.20 2.08
C THR A 17 0.88 -13.21 1.20
N TRP A 18 2.21 -13.16 1.25
CA TRP A 18 3.02 -12.35 0.32
C TRP A 18 2.85 -12.79 -1.13
N ALA A 19 2.86 -14.10 -1.40
CA ALA A 19 2.65 -14.63 -2.75
C ALA A 19 1.28 -14.25 -3.31
N ARG A 20 0.23 -14.29 -2.48
CA ARG A 20 -1.12 -13.84 -2.86
C ARG A 20 -1.21 -12.33 -3.02
N HIS A 21 -0.52 -11.56 -2.19
CA HIS A 21 -0.50 -10.10 -2.27
C HIS A 21 0.11 -9.59 -3.59
N ALA A 22 1.04 -10.35 -4.18
CA ALA A 22 1.61 -10.03 -5.48
C ALA A 22 0.61 -10.20 -6.65
N ASN A 23 -0.61 -10.70 -6.39
CA ASN A 23 -1.66 -10.76 -7.40
C ASN A 23 -2.12 -9.34 -7.81
N PRO A 24 -2.19 -9.02 -9.12
CA PRO A 24 -2.64 -7.70 -9.59
C PRO A 24 -4.00 -7.29 -9.07
N TRP A 25 -4.95 -8.23 -8.98
CA TRP A 25 -6.28 -7.96 -8.45
C TRP A 25 -6.25 -7.59 -6.98
N SER A 26 -5.42 -8.25 -6.17
CA SER A 26 -5.20 -7.82 -4.78
C SER A 26 -4.68 -6.39 -4.74
N GLY A 27 -3.64 -6.06 -5.51
CA GLY A 27 -3.08 -4.71 -5.54
C GLY A 27 -4.08 -3.62 -5.95
N TRP A 28 -4.79 -3.82 -7.06
CA TRP A 28 -5.77 -2.84 -7.56
C TRP A 28 -6.96 -2.67 -6.64
N THR A 29 -7.54 -3.76 -6.15
CA THR A 29 -8.71 -3.70 -5.26
C THR A 29 -8.35 -3.16 -3.89
N ARG A 30 -7.08 -3.23 -3.46
CA ARG A 30 -6.60 -2.59 -2.22
C ARG A 30 -6.54 -1.08 -2.31
N LEU A 31 -6.53 -0.48 -3.50
CA LEU A 31 -6.62 0.98 -3.64
C LEU A 31 -7.95 1.56 -3.11
N THR A 32 -8.99 0.73 -2.99
CA THR A 32 -10.26 1.15 -2.39
C THR A 32 -10.20 1.27 -0.87
N ALA A 33 -9.16 0.76 -0.21
CA ALA A 33 -9.04 0.76 1.24
C ALA A 33 -9.14 2.16 1.84
N LEU A 34 -8.35 3.12 1.33
CA LEU A 34 -8.33 4.48 1.86
C LEU A 34 -9.66 5.22 1.61
N PRO A 35 -10.25 5.18 0.39
CA PRO A 35 -11.61 5.68 0.16
C PRO A 35 -12.67 5.06 1.08
N LEU A 36 -12.63 3.73 1.31
CA LEU A 36 -13.59 3.04 2.19
C LEU A 36 -13.44 3.47 3.64
N LEU A 37 -12.20 3.64 4.14
CA LEU A 37 -11.95 4.17 5.48
C LEU A 37 -12.46 5.60 5.62
N ALA A 38 -12.23 6.45 4.62
CA ALA A 38 -12.72 7.82 4.62
C ALA A 38 -14.26 7.86 4.61
N LEU A 39 -14.90 7.03 3.77
CA LEU A 39 -16.35 6.90 3.70
C LEU A 39 -16.94 6.38 5.01
N ALA A 40 -16.33 5.38 5.62
CA ALA A 40 -16.75 4.86 6.92
C ALA A 40 -16.69 5.95 8.00
N GLY A 41 -15.57 6.69 8.08
CA GLY A 41 -15.44 7.82 9.00
C GLY A 41 -16.43 8.94 8.72
N TRP A 42 -16.70 9.25 7.46
CA TRP A 42 -17.68 10.26 7.05
C TRP A 42 -19.12 9.84 7.40
N SER A 43 -19.44 8.55 7.26
CA SER A 43 -20.78 8.02 7.49
C SER A 43 -21.32 8.26 8.91
N ARG A 44 -20.46 8.62 9.87
CA ARG A 44 -20.87 8.99 11.24
C ARG A 44 -21.97 10.06 11.31
N VAL A 45 -22.06 10.94 10.30
CA VAL A 45 -23.13 11.95 10.22
C VAL A 45 -24.42 11.43 9.58
N TRP A 46 -24.38 10.33 8.85
CA TRP A 46 -25.54 9.75 8.16
C TRP A 46 -26.19 8.63 8.95
N ILE A 47 -25.37 7.77 9.57
CA ILE A 47 -25.83 6.52 10.20
C ILE A 47 -25.59 6.48 11.71
N GLY A 48 -25.20 7.62 12.32
CA GLY A 48 -24.90 7.68 13.75
C GLY A 48 -23.86 6.63 14.14
N GLY A 49 -24.00 5.99 15.31
CA GLY A 49 -23.04 5.01 15.86
C GLY A 49 -22.72 3.80 14.96
N TRP A 50 -23.56 3.49 13.96
CA TRP A 50 -23.33 2.41 13.00
C TRP A 50 -22.08 2.60 12.14
N TRP A 51 -21.51 3.80 12.10
CA TRP A 51 -20.23 4.08 11.41
C TRP A 51 -19.08 3.21 11.92
N LEU A 52 -19.12 2.77 13.19
CA LEU A 52 -18.14 1.84 13.75
C LEU A 52 -18.19 0.47 13.06
N LEU A 53 -19.38 -0.01 12.67
CA LEU A 53 -19.49 -1.24 11.88
C LEU A 53 -18.98 -1.03 10.46
N ALA A 54 -19.25 0.11 9.84
CA ALA A 54 -18.69 0.45 8.54
C ALA A 54 -17.14 0.52 8.59
N LEU A 55 -16.58 1.09 9.66
CA LEU A 55 -15.14 1.11 9.90
C LEU A 55 -14.58 -0.30 10.09
N ALA A 56 -15.24 -1.13 10.90
CA ALA A 56 -14.84 -2.52 11.10
C ALA A 56 -14.87 -3.30 9.78
N ALA A 57 -15.87 -3.10 8.93
CA ALA A 57 -15.95 -3.71 7.61
C ALA A 57 -14.82 -3.24 6.68
N ALA A 58 -14.46 -1.95 6.68
CA ALA A 58 -13.34 -1.43 5.90
C ALA A 58 -11.99 -2.00 6.39
N LEU A 59 -11.79 -2.12 7.70
CA LEU A 59 -10.60 -2.75 8.28
C LEU A 59 -10.53 -4.25 7.94
N ALA A 60 -11.67 -4.95 8.02
CA ALA A 60 -11.78 -6.35 7.61
C ALA A 60 -11.41 -6.50 6.12
N TRP A 61 -11.91 -5.62 5.25
CA TRP A 61 -11.55 -5.62 3.83
C TRP A 61 -10.03 -5.53 3.61
N ILE A 62 -9.35 -4.61 4.29
CA ILE A 62 -7.88 -4.46 4.21
C ILE A 62 -7.17 -5.75 4.62
N TRP A 63 -7.70 -6.45 5.63
CA TRP A 63 -7.13 -7.69 6.12
C TRP A 63 -7.41 -8.90 5.20
N PHE A 64 -8.62 -9.01 4.66
CA PHE A 64 -9.02 -10.11 3.78
C PHE A 64 -8.45 -9.98 2.36
N ASN A 65 -8.30 -8.76 1.86
CA ASN A 65 -7.85 -8.50 0.48
C ASN A 65 -6.60 -9.31 0.05
N PRO A 66 -5.46 -9.30 0.79
CA PRO A 66 -4.28 -10.07 0.40
C PRO A 66 -4.44 -11.59 0.53
N ARG A 67 -5.54 -12.08 1.10
CA ARG A 67 -5.83 -13.51 1.32
C ARG A 67 -6.87 -14.07 0.34
N LEU A 68 -7.66 -13.18 -0.28
CA LEU A 68 -8.79 -13.54 -1.15
C LEU A 68 -8.35 -14.06 -2.52
N PHE A 69 -7.24 -13.54 -3.05
CA PHE A 69 -6.79 -13.83 -4.41
C PHE A 69 -5.73 -14.94 -4.43
N PRO A 70 -5.70 -15.81 -5.44
CA PRO A 70 -4.60 -16.77 -5.62
C PRO A 70 -3.29 -16.04 -5.95
N PRO A 71 -2.12 -16.68 -5.79
CA PRO A 71 -0.86 -16.13 -6.29
C PRO A 71 -0.91 -15.82 -7.80
N PRO A 72 -0.16 -14.83 -8.30
CA PRO A 72 -0.17 -14.50 -9.71
C PRO A 72 0.42 -15.63 -10.56
N ALA A 73 -0.26 -15.99 -11.66
CA ALA A 73 0.23 -17.00 -12.60
C ALA A 73 1.47 -16.55 -13.41
N ARG A 74 1.66 -15.22 -13.52
CA ARG A 74 2.75 -14.57 -14.26
C ARG A 74 3.20 -13.31 -13.53
N GLN A 75 4.47 -12.93 -13.69
CA GLN A 75 5.09 -11.79 -12.99
C GLN A 75 5.34 -10.58 -13.89
N ASP A 76 4.67 -10.51 -15.04
CA ASP A 76 4.78 -9.45 -16.04
C ASP A 76 3.91 -8.22 -15.70
N ALA A 77 2.82 -8.39 -14.94
CA ALA A 77 1.94 -7.29 -14.56
C ALA A 77 2.68 -6.22 -13.72
N TRP A 78 2.43 -4.94 -14.02
CA TRP A 78 3.05 -3.80 -13.33
C TRP A 78 2.83 -3.86 -11.81
N MET A 79 1.59 -4.14 -11.38
CA MET A 79 1.23 -4.25 -9.97
C MET A 79 2.00 -5.39 -9.27
N THR A 80 2.15 -6.54 -9.94
CA THR A 80 2.93 -7.68 -9.41
C THR A 80 4.39 -7.31 -9.23
N ARG A 81 5.02 -6.69 -10.25
CA ARG A 81 6.41 -6.22 -10.16
C ARG A 81 6.59 -5.18 -9.05
N GLY A 82 5.63 -4.27 -8.88
CA GLY A 82 5.62 -3.29 -7.79
C GLY A 82 5.63 -3.94 -6.42
N VAL A 83 4.75 -4.92 -6.16
CA VAL A 83 4.68 -5.63 -4.88
C VAL A 83 5.94 -6.48 -4.62
N LEU A 84 6.47 -7.14 -5.65
CA LEU A 84 7.72 -7.91 -5.52
C LEU A 84 8.92 -6.99 -5.23
N GLY A 85 8.98 -5.82 -5.88
CA GLY A 85 9.97 -4.79 -5.59
C GLY A 85 9.82 -4.23 -4.18
N GLU A 86 8.60 -4.04 -3.68
CA GLU A 86 8.33 -3.62 -2.30
C GLU A 86 8.90 -4.66 -1.30
N ARG A 87 8.78 -5.96 -1.60
CA ARG A 87 9.39 -7.02 -0.78
C ARG A 87 10.92 -6.92 -0.76
N LEU A 88 11.57 -6.61 -1.88
CA LEU A 88 13.01 -6.37 -1.95
C LEU A 88 13.41 -5.13 -1.13
N TRP A 89 12.64 -4.05 -1.26
CA TRP A 89 12.85 -2.80 -0.52
C TRP A 89 12.68 -2.97 0.99
N LEU A 90 11.77 -3.83 1.44
CA LEU A 90 11.63 -4.17 2.86
C LEU A 90 12.82 -4.99 3.39
N ALA A 91 13.44 -5.78 2.52
CA ALA A 91 14.65 -6.56 2.82
C ALA A 91 15.95 -5.77 2.66
N ARG A 92 15.90 -4.44 2.48
CA ARG A 92 17.07 -3.57 2.24
C ARG A 92 18.14 -3.62 3.33
N ASP A 93 17.76 -3.98 4.55
CA ASP A 93 18.67 -4.19 5.69
C ASP A 93 19.59 -5.41 5.48
N THR A 94 19.14 -6.42 4.71
CA THR A 94 19.85 -7.68 4.49
C THR A 94 20.34 -7.86 3.05
N ARG A 95 19.70 -7.19 2.07
CA ARG A 95 20.16 -7.11 0.68
C ARG A 95 20.26 -5.65 0.27
N PRO A 96 21.47 -5.10 0.10
CA PRO A 96 21.64 -3.68 -0.18
C PRO A 96 21.00 -3.31 -1.52
N VAL A 97 20.07 -2.33 -1.46
CA VAL A 97 19.44 -1.74 -2.64
C VAL A 97 20.38 -0.68 -3.23
N PRO A 98 20.49 -0.53 -4.56
CA PRO A 98 21.30 0.52 -5.19
C PRO A 98 20.98 1.93 -4.64
N SER A 99 21.99 2.78 -4.52
CA SER A 99 21.89 4.08 -3.84
C SER A 99 20.87 5.02 -4.49
N HIS A 100 20.73 5.00 -5.81
CA HIS A 100 19.77 5.82 -6.56
C HIS A 100 18.30 5.48 -6.29
N HIS A 101 18.01 4.27 -5.78
CA HIS A 101 16.65 3.89 -5.39
C HIS A 101 16.31 4.20 -3.94
N ARG A 102 17.22 4.80 -3.15
CA ARG A 102 17.00 4.93 -1.70
C ARG A 102 16.21 6.17 -1.27
N LEU A 103 16.42 7.30 -1.94
CA LEU A 103 15.88 8.58 -1.48
C LEU A 103 14.40 8.75 -1.83
N LEU A 104 14.05 8.54 -3.10
CA LEU A 104 12.72 8.83 -3.63
C LEU A 104 11.61 8.01 -2.96
N PRO A 105 11.75 6.69 -2.70
CA PRO A 105 10.70 5.92 -2.02
C PRO A 105 10.38 6.43 -0.60
N ASN A 106 11.37 6.97 0.11
CA ASN A 106 11.16 7.55 1.44
C ASN A 106 10.41 8.88 1.35
N ILE A 107 10.77 9.74 0.41
CA ILE A 107 10.04 10.99 0.14
C ILE A 107 8.58 10.69 -0.24
N LEU A 108 8.36 9.75 -1.15
CA LEU A 108 7.01 9.36 -1.57
C LEU A 108 6.20 8.77 -0.41
N SER A 109 6.83 7.99 0.47
CA SER A 109 6.18 7.47 1.68
C SER A 109 5.79 8.60 2.65
N ALA A 110 6.63 9.63 2.80
CA ALA A 110 6.32 10.80 3.60
C ALA A 110 5.16 11.62 3.00
N ILE A 111 5.17 11.86 1.68
CA ILE A 111 4.07 12.53 0.97
C ILE A 111 2.77 11.73 1.12
N ALA A 112 2.83 10.40 0.99
CA ALA A 112 1.67 9.55 1.17
C ALA A 112 1.11 9.64 2.60
N GLY A 113 1.99 9.62 3.60
CA GLY A 113 1.62 9.83 5.00
C GLY A 113 0.96 11.20 5.25
N ALA A 114 1.52 12.27 4.69
CA ALA A 114 0.94 13.61 4.77
C ALA A 114 -0.45 13.68 4.11
N GLY A 115 -0.64 13.03 2.96
CA GLY A 115 -1.94 12.89 2.31
C GLY A 115 -2.97 12.18 3.18
N VAL A 116 -2.59 11.08 3.84
CA VAL A 116 -3.46 10.36 4.79
C VAL A 116 -3.85 11.25 5.98
N LEU A 117 -2.90 11.99 6.55
CA LEU A 117 -3.19 12.94 7.65
C LEU A 117 -4.16 14.03 7.22
N LEU A 118 -3.97 14.59 6.02
CA LEU A 118 -4.89 15.57 5.45
C LEU A 118 -6.29 14.99 5.23
N ALA A 119 -6.38 13.73 4.77
CA ALA A 119 -7.66 13.04 4.60
C ALA A 119 -8.37 12.82 5.93
N ILE A 120 -7.64 12.40 6.98
CA ILE A 120 -8.17 12.24 8.34
C ILE A 120 -8.68 13.58 8.88
N LEU A 121 -7.92 14.65 8.70
CA LEU A 121 -8.34 16.00 9.08
C LEU A 121 -9.63 16.40 8.35
N GLY A 122 -9.69 16.21 7.04
CA GLY A 122 -10.89 16.47 6.24
C GLY A 122 -12.10 15.69 6.72
N VAL A 123 -11.93 14.39 6.98
CA VAL A 123 -13.03 13.53 7.47
C VAL A 123 -13.47 14.01 8.85
N THR A 124 -12.54 14.38 9.73
CA THR A 124 -12.81 14.85 11.10
C THR A 124 -13.57 16.18 11.10
N LEU A 125 -13.18 17.10 10.21
CA LEU A 125 -13.83 18.40 10.01
C LEU A 125 -15.05 18.35 9.09
N LEU A 126 -15.38 17.18 8.52
CA LEU A 126 -16.43 17.01 7.50
C LEU A 126 -16.26 17.96 6.31
N SER A 127 -15.00 18.18 5.89
CA SER A 127 -14.65 19.03 4.76
C SER A 127 -14.26 18.18 3.56
N ILE A 128 -15.02 18.33 2.47
CA ILE A 128 -14.88 17.50 1.26
C ILE A 128 -13.50 17.71 0.62
N TRP A 129 -13.05 18.97 0.52
CA TRP A 129 -11.82 19.31 -0.19
C TRP A 129 -10.55 18.71 0.46
N PRO A 130 -10.29 18.87 1.77
CA PRO A 130 -9.16 18.20 2.42
C PRO A 130 -9.27 16.68 2.37
N THR A 131 -10.48 16.10 2.49
CA THR A 131 -10.67 14.64 2.37
C THR A 131 -10.25 14.13 1.01
N VAL A 132 -10.81 14.70 -0.07
CA VAL A 132 -10.52 14.27 -1.44
C VAL A 132 -9.07 14.54 -1.80
N MET A 133 -8.55 15.73 -1.47
CA MET A 133 -7.15 16.08 -1.75
C MET A 133 -6.19 15.15 -1.01
N GLY A 134 -6.43 14.87 0.26
CA GLY A 134 -5.62 13.95 1.04
C GLY A 134 -5.60 12.53 0.47
N ILE A 135 -6.77 12.03 0.06
CA ILE A 135 -6.88 10.72 -0.61
C ILE A 135 -6.10 10.71 -1.91
N VAL A 136 -6.28 11.72 -2.78
CA VAL A 136 -5.60 11.82 -4.07
C VAL A 136 -4.09 11.89 -3.89
N VAL A 137 -3.59 12.76 -3.01
CA VAL A 137 -2.15 12.88 -2.72
C VAL A 137 -1.59 11.56 -2.21
N ALA A 138 -2.28 10.91 -1.27
CA ALA A 138 -1.86 9.62 -0.73
C ALA A 138 -1.80 8.52 -1.80
N MET A 139 -2.82 8.45 -2.65
CA MET A 139 -2.92 7.45 -3.71
C MET A 139 -1.88 7.66 -4.80
N LEU A 140 -1.71 8.88 -5.29
CA LEU A 140 -0.71 9.19 -6.32
C LEU A 140 0.70 8.92 -5.83
N ALA A 141 1.02 9.34 -4.59
CA ALA A 141 2.32 9.06 -3.99
C ALA A 141 2.56 7.54 -3.82
N LYS A 142 1.55 6.77 -3.41
CA LYS A 142 1.67 5.30 -3.28
C LYS A 142 1.82 4.62 -4.65
N LEU A 143 1.09 5.06 -5.68
CA LEU A 143 1.22 4.52 -7.04
C LEU A 143 2.60 4.83 -7.63
N TRP A 144 3.11 6.04 -7.40
CA TRP A 144 4.47 6.38 -7.83
C TRP A 144 5.53 5.60 -7.03
N PHE A 145 5.31 5.37 -5.74
CA PHE A 145 6.18 4.49 -4.96
C PHE A 145 6.21 3.08 -5.57
N LEU A 146 5.05 2.52 -5.91
CA LEU A 146 4.95 1.20 -6.54
C LEU A 146 5.64 1.16 -7.91
N ASP A 147 5.57 2.25 -8.67
CA ASP A 147 6.33 2.37 -9.91
C ASP A 147 7.84 2.23 -9.65
N ARG A 148 8.39 2.97 -8.68
CA ARG A 148 9.80 2.84 -8.29
C ARG A 148 10.17 1.43 -7.84
N MET A 149 9.24 0.72 -7.19
CA MET A 149 9.45 -0.67 -6.82
C MET A 149 9.45 -1.61 -8.04
N ALA A 150 8.59 -1.36 -9.03
CA ALA A 150 8.58 -2.13 -10.26
C ALA A 150 9.91 -1.99 -11.04
N TRP A 151 10.48 -0.79 -11.06
CA TRP A 151 11.83 -0.54 -11.59
C TRP A 151 12.90 -1.29 -10.81
N LEU A 152 12.88 -1.21 -9.48
CA LEU A 152 13.82 -1.94 -8.62
C LEU A 152 13.76 -3.46 -8.87
N HIS A 153 12.56 -4.02 -9.03
CA HIS A 153 12.39 -5.43 -9.36
C HIS A 153 12.96 -5.79 -10.73
N ALA A 154 12.72 -4.96 -11.74
CA ALA A 154 13.24 -5.16 -13.08
C ALA A 154 14.78 -5.15 -13.10
N GLU A 155 15.41 -4.16 -12.44
CA GLU A 155 16.87 -4.07 -12.33
C GLU A 155 17.47 -5.27 -11.58
N ALA A 156 16.83 -5.72 -10.50
CA ALA A 156 17.26 -6.89 -9.77
C ALA A 156 17.18 -8.18 -10.62
N ALA A 157 16.14 -8.31 -11.46
CA ALA A 157 15.99 -9.44 -12.37
C ALA A 157 17.05 -9.43 -13.48
N THR A 158 17.43 -8.27 -14.01
CA THR A 158 18.49 -8.14 -15.01
C THR A 158 19.89 -8.33 -14.43
N GLY A 159 20.15 -7.84 -13.21
CA GLY A 159 21.45 -7.96 -12.55
C GLY A 159 21.78 -9.38 -12.07
N ALA A 160 20.76 -10.22 -11.84
CA ALA A 160 20.92 -11.63 -11.50
C ALA A 160 21.28 -12.52 -12.71
N GLY A 161 21.24 -11.97 -13.93
CA GLY A 161 21.57 -12.66 -15.19
C GLY A 161 23.00 -12.43 -15.69
N SER A 162 23.83 -11.71 -14.95
CA SER A 162 25.23 -11.45 -15.30
C SER A 162 26.13 -12.48 -14.60
N PRO A 163 26.83 -13.38 -15.33
CA PRO A 163 27.78 -14.32 -14.76
C PRO A 163 28.99 -13.62 -14.11
#